data_AF-A0A4P5QU62-F1
#
_entry.id   AF-A0A4P5QU62-F1
#
_cell.length_a   1.000
_cell.length_b   1.000
_cell.length_c   1.000
_cell.angle_alpha   90.00
_cell.angle_beta   90.00
_cell.angle_gamma   90.00
#
_symmetry.space_group_name_H-M   'P 1'
#
loop_
_entity.id
_entity.type
_entity.pdbx_description
1 polymer ?
#
loop_
_entity_poly.entity_id
_entity_poly.type
_entity_poly.pdbx_seq_one_letter_code
_entity_poly.pdbx_strand_id
1 'polypeptide(L)'
;MGLSFFYEFTAPASTTAAELEVFLHDVQREAKALGFNPTTVLNVPFDTPERREFANRLGGNFTLQDDRLKGVAIPAPGQLRNHDPESGESRLFPQHGVVLIVTDERGCEACFGFFQFPEHITDIHGAVLAATGLQGRWWFRDFVSSPDPRVRALVGHFETAGYTKMVKDEFA
;
A
#
# COMPACT_ATOMS: atom_id res chain seq x y z
N MET A 1 12.46 18.94 10.34
CA MET A 1 11.43 18.41 9.41
C MET A 1 11.93 18.71 8.01
N GLY A 2 12.13 17.68 7.19
CA GLY A 2 12.52 17.81 5.79
C GLY A 2 11.28 17.81 4.89
N LEU A 3 11.39 18.36 3.69
CA LEU A 3 10.33 18.33 2.69
C LEU A 3 10.02 16.89 2.26
N SER A 4 8.75 16.61 1.95
CA SER A 4 8.29 15.29 1.55
C SER A 4 7.35 15.36 0.34
N PHE A 5 7.32 14.27 -0.43
CA PHE A 5 6.34 14.05 -1.49
C PHE A 5 5.43 12.89 -1.08
N PHE A 6 4.18 13.20 -0.76
CA PHE A 6 3.16 12.24 -0.33
C PHE A 6 2.19 11.95 -1.46
N TYR A 7 1.76 10.69 -1.57
CA TYR A 7 0.72 10.27 -2.51
C TYR A 7 -0.13 9.12 -1.94
N GLU A 8 -1.39 9.10 -2.34
CA GLU A 8 -2.38 8.07 -2.02
C GLU A 8 -3.11 7.63 -3.29
N PHE A 9 -3.11 6.32 -3.54
CA PHE A 9 -3.80 5.67 -4.65
C PHE A 9 -4.98 4.83 -4.16
N THR A 10 -6.03 4.77 -4.97
CA THR A 10 -7.15 3.87 -4.79
C THR A 10 -7.68 3.36 -6.12
N ALA A 11 -8.12 2.11 -6.14
CA ALA A 11 -8.94 1.58 -7.23
C ALA A 11 -10.21 0.94 -6.66
N PRO A 12 -11.33 0.92 -7.42
CA PRO A 12 -12.56 0.25 -7.01
C PRO A 12 -12.35 -1.23 -6.68
N ALA A 13 -13.18 -1.79 -5.79
CA ALA A 13 -13.17 -3.22 -5.46
C ALA A 13 -13.47 -4.12 -6.68
N SER A 14 -14.16 -3.57 -7.70
CA SER A 14 -14.45 -4.26 -8.96
C SER A 14 -13.24 -4.39 -9.87
N THR A 15 -12.18 -3.59 -9.67
CA THR A 15 -10.95 -3.69 -10.46
C THR A 15 -10.19 -4.95 -10.06
N THR A 16 -9.80 -5.74 -11.05
CA THR A 16 -9.11 -7.01 -10.83
C THR A 16 -7.60 -6.80 -10.66
N ALA A 17 -6.93 -7.72 -9.96
CA ALA A 17 -5.47 -7.69 -9.83
C ALA A 17 -4.76 -7.73 -11.19
N ALA A 18 -5.32 -8.45 -12.18
CA ALA A 18 -4.77 -8.55 -13.53
C ALA A 18 -4.82 -7.21 -14.30
N GLU A 19 -5.92 -6.44 -14.16
CA GLU A 19 -6.02 -5.11 -14.76
C GLU A 19 -4.99 -4.15 -14.17
N LEU A 20 -4.81 -4.18 -12.84
CA LEU A 20 -3.79 -3.39 -12.16
C LEU A 20 -2.38 -3.82 -12.55
N GLU A 21 -2.14 -5.11 -12.75
CA GLU A 21 -0.84 -5.64 -13.16
C GLU A 21 -0.47 -5.16 -14.58
N VAL A 22 -1.43 -5.21 -15.53
CA VAL A 22 -1.24 -4.65 -16.88
C VAL A 22 -0.90 -3.17 -16.80
N PHE A 23 -1.65 -2.40 -16.01
CA PHE A 23 -1.36 -0.99 -15.79
C PHE A 23 0.05 -0.77 -15.22
N LEU A 24 0.46 -1.53 -14.19
CA LEU A 24 1.80 -1.38 -13.60
C LEU A 24 2.91 -1.82 -14.53
N HIS A 25 2.69 -2.76 -15.45
CA HIS A 25 3.65 -3.07 -16.51
C HIS A 25 3.83 -1.92 -17.49
N ASP A 26 2.77 -1.17 -17.81
CA ASP A 26 2.88 0.04 -18.62
C ASP A 26 3.70 1.11 -17.89
N VAL A 27 3.43 1.34 -16.60
CA VAL A 27 4.22 2.24 -15.75
C VAL A 27 5.67 1.76 -15.61
N GLN A 28 5.91 0.45 -15.53
CA GLN A 28 7.25 -0.13 -15.46
C GLN A 28 8.08 0.20 -16.72
N ARG A 29 7.46 0.20 -17.91
CA ARG A 29 8.16 0.59 -19.14
C ARG A 29 8.62 2.05 -19.06
N GLU A 30 7.77 2.94 -18.55
CA GLU A 30 8.16 4.33 -18.35
C GLU A 30 9.27 4.45 -17.29
N ALA A 31 9.16 3.74 -16.17
CA ALA A 31 10.20 3.75 -15.14
C ALA A 31 11.57 3.36 -15.70
N LYS A 32 11.63 2.34 -16.58
CA LYS A 32 12.86 1.98 -17.27
C LYS A 32 13.36 3.09 -18.19
N ALA A 33 12.47 3.76 -18.93
CA ALA A 33 12.84 4.89 -19.79
C ALA A 33 13.38 6.09 -19.00
N LEU A 34 12.86 6.30 -17.79
CA LEU A 34 13.34 7.32 -16.83
C LEU A 34 14.66 6.92 -16.13
N GLY A 35 15.18 5.72 -16.39
CA GLY A 35 16.47 5.26 -15.88
C GLY A 35 16.42 4.48 -14.56
N PHE A 36 15.24 4.11 -14.05
CA PHE A 36 15.15 3.20 -12.92
C PHE A 36 15.59 1.78 -13.31
N ASN A 37 16.48 1.18 -12.52
CA ASN A 37 16.98 -0.18 -12.74
C ASN A 37 17.62 -0.75 -11.46
N PRO A 38 17.18 -1.92 -10.94
CA PRO A 38 16.12 -2.78 -11.46
C PRO A 38 14.70 -2.21 -11.30
N THR A 39 13.76 -2.75 -12.07
CA THR A 39 12.32 -2.56 -11.87
C THR A 39 11.59 -3.90 -11.91
N THR A 40 10.59 -4.08 -11.05
CA THR A 40 9.82 -5.34 -10.98
C THR A 40 8.36 -5.05 -10.62
N VAL A 41 7.45 -5.68 -11.35
CA VAL A 41 6.03 -5.73 -10.99
C VAL A 41 5.77 -7.05 -10.28
N LEU A 42 5.08 -6.98 -9.15
CA LEU A 42 4.66 -8.13 -8.35
C LEU A 42 3.14 -8.15 -8.27
N ASN A 43 2.55 -9.30 -8.51
CA ASN A 43 1.14 -9.60 -8.23
C ASN A 43 1.11 -10.81 -7.30
N VAL A 44 0.84 -10.60 -6.01
CA VAL A 44 1.07 -11.63 -4.99
C VAL A 44 0.04 -11.60 -3.85
N PRO A 45 -0.51 -12.77 -3.44
CA PRO A 45 -1.26 -12.89 -2.21
C PRO A 45 -0.32 -12.97 -0.99
N PHE A 46 -0.71 -12.37 0.13
CA PHE A 46 0.03 -12.38 1.40
C PHE A 46 -0.59 -13.37 2.39
N ASP A 47 -0.64 -14.63 1.96
CA ASP A 47 -1.30 -15.77 2.62
C ASP A 47 -0.45 -16.46 3.69
N THR A 48 0.88 -16.32 3.62
CA THR A 48 1.84 -16.91 4.56
C THR A 48 2.48 -15.86 5.47
N PRO A 49 2.96 -16.24 6.67
CA PRO A 49 3.69 -15.33 7.56
C PRO A 49 4.86 -14.63 6.87
N GLU A 50 5.65 -15.35 6.07
CA GLU A 50 6.82 -14.81 5.37
C GLU A 50 6.43 -13.75 4.34
N ARG A 51 5.33 -13.99 3.59
CA ARG A 51 4.82 -13.01 2.62
C ARG A 51 4.23 -11.78 3.31
N ARG A 52 3.57 -11.93 4.46
CA ARG A 52 3.08 -10.79 5.25
C ARG A 52 4.22 -9.94 5.79
N GLU A 53 5.29 -10.58 6.26
CA GLU A 53 6.50 -9.85 6.67
C GLU A 53 7.17 -9.13 5.50
N PHE A 54 7.18 -9.75 4.31
CA PHE A 54 7.66 -9.09 3.10
C PHE A 54 6.81 -7.85 2.73
N ALA A 55 5.48 -7.91 2.88
CA ALA A 55 4.60 -6.78 2.60
C ALA A 55 4.97 -5.51 3.40
N ASN A 56 5.51 -5.66 4.62
CA ASN A 56 5.97 -4.55 5.45
C ASN A 56 7.08 -3.71 4.78
N ARG A 57 7.81 -4.29 3.82
CA ARG A 57 8.91 -3.63 3.09
C ARG A 57 8.43 -2.89 1.85
N LEU A 58 7.19 -3.09 1.42
CA LEU A 58 6.65 -2.57 0.17
C LEU A 58 5.91 -1.23 0.31
N GLY A 59 5.99 -0.58 1.47
CA GLY A 59 5.23 0.64 1.76
C GLY A 59 3.73 0.35 1.96
N GLY A 60 2.87 1.34 1.72
CA GLY A 60 1.42 1.14 1.74
C GLY A 60 0.83 0.70 3.08
N ASN A 61 1.47 1.07 4.21
CA ASN A 61 0.97 0.70 5.54
C ASN A 61 -0.39 1.35 5.82
N PHE A 62 -1.40 0.52 6.09
CA PHE A 62 -2.72 0.96 6.53
C PHE A 62 -2.85 0.85 8.05
N THR A 63 -3.18 1.97 8.69
CA THR A 63 -3.42 2.07 10.13
C THR A 63 -4.89 2.35 10.35
N LEU A 64 -5.53 1.53 11.18
CA LEU A 64 -6.88 1.74 11.68
C LEU A 64 -6.80 2.15 13.15
N GLN A 65 -7.61 3.12 13.55
CA GLN A 65 -7.84 3.43 14.96
C GLN A 65 -9.32 3.24 15.24
N ASP A 66 -9.66 2.32 16.15
CA ASP A 66 -11.05 1.99 16.47
C ASP A 66 -11.19 1.62 17.96
N ASP A 67 -12.15 2.25 18.64
CA ASP A 67 -12.39 2.03 20.07
C ASP A 67 -12.78 0.58 20.39
N ARG A 68 -13.37 -0.14 19.44
CA ARG A 68 -13.76 -1.56 19.61
C ARG A 68 -12.55 -2.49 19.71
N LEU A 69 -11.38 -2.02 19.30
CA LEU A 69 -10.13 -2.76 19.41
C LEU A 69 -9.45 -2.53 20.77
N LYS A 70 -9.98 -1.67 21.66
CA LYS A 70 -9.37 -1.45 22.97
C LYS A 70 -9.62 -2.61 23.95
N GLY A 71 -8.71 -2.77 24.91
CA GLY A 71 -8.85 -3.72 26.02
C GLY A 71 -8.56 -5.16 25.63
N VAL A 72 -9.55 -6.05 25.78
CA VAL A 72 -9.41 -7.52 25.61
C VAL A 72 -9.76 -8.02 24.20
N ALA A 73 -9.79 -7.14 23.20
CA ALA A 73 -9.93 -7.57 21.82
C ALA A 73 -8.74 -8.48 21.45
N ILE A 74 -9.02 -9.69 20.96
CA ILE A 74 -7.99 -10.62 20.47
C ILE A 74 -8.24 -10.86 18.98
N PRO A 75 -7.62 -10.07 18.11
CA PRO A 75 -7.72 -10.22 16.66
C PRO A 75 -7.16 -11.56 16.18
N ALA A 76 -7.74 -12.09 15.10
CA ALA A 76 -7.29 -13.30 14.47
C ALA A 76 -5.83 -13.17 13.99
N PRO A 77 -4.99 -14.22 14.15
CA PRO A 77 -3.61 -14.19 13.71
C PRO A 77 -3.49 -13.84 12.22
N GLY A 78 -2.54 -12.96 11.89
CA GLY A 78 -2.20 -12.63 10.51
C GLY A 78 -3.05 -11.54 9.85
N GLN A 79 -4.05 -10.99 10.53
CA GLN A 79 -4.75 -9.79 10.06
C GLN A 79 -4.01 -8.50 10.43
N LEU A 80 -3.37 -8.49 11.60
CA LEU A 80 -2.70 -7.33 12.14
C LEU A 80 -1.20 -7.58 12.28
N ARG A 81 -0.43 -6.55 11.94
CA ARG A 81 1.01 -6.46 12.19
C ARG A 81 1.29 -6.07 13.62
N ASN A 82 0.62 -5.02 14.09
CA ASN A 82 0.66 -4.57 15.47
C ASN A 82 -0.74 -4.16 15.90
N HIS A 83 -0.96 -4.24 17.20
CA HIS A 83 -2.21 -3.88 17.84
C HIS A 83 -1.87 -3.22 19.18
N ASP A 84 -2.33 -1.99 19.36
CA ASP A 84 -2.26 -1.27 20.62
C ASP A 84 -3.64 -1.32 21.31
N PRO A 85 -3.79 -2.12 22.38
CA PRO A 85 -5.05 -2.26 23.09
C PRO A 85 -5.42 -1.04 23.95
N GLU A 86 -4.50 -0.09 24.18
CA GLU A 86 -4.80 1.14 24.92
C GLU A 86 -5.46 2.18 24.00
N SER A 87 -4.85 2.42 22.84
CA SER A 87 -5.35 3.43 21.88
C SER A 87 -6.36 2.87 20.87
N GLY A 88 -6.39 1.55 20.67
CA GLY A 88 -7.13 0.90 19.59
C GLY A 88 -6.44 1.05 18.23
N GLU A 89 -5.23 1.61 18.16
CA GLU A 89 -4.44 1.69 16.93
C GLU A 89 -3.99 0.29 16.50
N SER A 90 -4.22 -0.05 15.23
CA SER A 90 -3.83 -1.33 14.66
C SER A 90 -3.30 -1.12 13.23
N ARG A 91 -2.16 -1.71 12.91
CA ARG A 91 -1.67 -1.76 11.52
C ARG A 91 -2.02 -3.09 10.92
N LEU A 92 -2.58 -3.06 9.73
CA LEU A 92 -3.09 -4.24 9.06
C LEU A 92 -2.05 -4.83 8.13
N PHE A 93 -2.06 -6.16 8.00
CA PHE A 93 -1.43 -6.82 6.88
C PHE A 93 -2.36 -6.75 5.65
N PRO A 94 -1.82 -6.45 4.46
CA PRO A 94 -2.58 -6.64 3.24
C PRO A 94 -2.83 -8.13 2.99
N GLN A 95 -3.89 -8.45 2.26
CA GLN A 95 -4.23 -9.80 1.78
C GLN A 95 -3.66 -10.05 0.38
N HIS A 96 -3.59 -9.01 -0.45
CA HIS A 96 -3.08 -9.07 -1.83
C HIS A 96 -2.40 -7.76 -2.18
N GLY A 97 -1.28 -7.81 -2.90
CA GLY A 97 -0.62 -6.65 -3.48
C GLY A 97 -0.38 -6.78 -4.98
N VAL A 98 -0.59 -5.69 -5.70
CA VAL A 98 -0.10 -5.46 -7.07
C VAL A 98 0.80 -4.24 -7.00
N VAL A 99 2.12 -4.44 -7.08
CA VAL A 99 3.12 -3.41 -6.74
C VAL A 99 4.25 -3.37 -7.76
N LEU A 100 4.62 -2.17 -8.16
CA LEU A 100 5.83 -1.84 -8.91
C LEU A 100 6.91 -1.39 -7.92
N ILE A 101 8.03 -2.08 -7.94
CA ILE A 101 9.25 -1.70 -7.22
C ILE A 101 10.22 -1.12 -8.25
N VAL A 102 10.77 0.05 -7.96
CA VAL A 102 11.81 0.70 -8.77
C VAL A 102 13.01 1.03 -7.90
N THR A 103 14.20 0.96 -8.49
CA THR A 103 15.45 1.34 -7.83
C THR A 103 16.14 2.44 -8.64
N ASP A 104 16.55 3.50 -7.97
CA ASP A 104 17.33 4.58 -8.59
C ASP A 104 18.83 4.21 -8.69
N GLU A 105 19.62 5.07 -9.35
CA GLU A 105 21.06 4.90 -9.51
C GLU A 105 21.85 4.90 -8.19
N ARG A 106 21.24 5.35 -7.09
CA ARG A 106 21.83 5.35 -5.75
C ARG A 106 21.50 4.08 -4.97
N GLY A 107 20.72 3.17 -5.56
CA GLY A 107 20.25 1.95 -4.90
C GLY A 107 19.06 2.19 -3.98
N CYS A 108 18.40 3.36 -4.05
CA CYS A 108 17.21 3.64 -3.26
C CYS A 108 15.97 3.02 -3.92
N GLU A 109 15.22 2.24 -3.15
CA GLU A 109 13.99 1.59 -3.60
C GLU A 109 12.77 2.49 -3.34
N ALA A 110 11.84 2.53 -4.28
CA ALA A 110 10.52 3.11 -4.12
C ALA A 110 9.45 2.13 -4.64
N CYS A 111 8.31 2.09 -3.96
CA CYS A 111 7.20 1.20 -4.30
C CYS A 111 5.97 2.02 -4.69
N PHE A 112 5.25 1.56 -5.72
CA PHE A 112 4.00 2.14 -6.18
C PHE A 112 3.02 1.02 -6.48
N GLY A 113 1.75 1.18 -6.15
CA GLY A 113 0.77 0.18 -6.55
C GLY A 113 -0.46 0.19 -5.67
N PHE A 114 -0.89 -1.01 -5.31
CA PHE A 114 -2.22 -1.26 -4.77
C PHE A 114 -2.18 -2.44 -3.83
N PHE A 115 -2.74 -2.26 -2.63
CA PHE A 115 -3.00 -3.34 -1.69
C PHE A 115 -4.49 -3.51 -1.43
N GLN A 116 -4.93 -4.75 -1.31
CA GLN A 116 -6.20 -5.09 -0.68
C GLN A 116 -5.96 -5.48 0.77
N PHE A 117 -6.75 -4.90 1.66
CA PHE A 117 -6.76 -5.18 3.09
C PHE A 117 -8.04 -5.94 3.45
N PRO A 118 -8.05 -6.67 4.58
CA PRO A 118 -9.29 -7.30 5.02
C PRO A 118 -10.38 -6.23 5.21
N GLU A 119 -11.63 -6.56 4.86
CA GLU A 119 -12.76 -5.64 5.09
C GLU A 119 -13.08 -5.48 6.57
N HIS A 120 -12.81 -6.54 7.33
CA HIS A 120 -13.10 -6.64 8.75
C HIS A 120 -11.91 -7.23 9.49
N ILE A 121 -11.66 -6.70 10.69
CA ILE A 121 -10.84 -7.38 11.70
C ILE A 121 -11.78 -8.29 12.47
N THR A 122 -11.41 -9.55 12.59
CA THR A 122 -12.21 -10.58 13.25
C THR A 122 -11.45 -11.18 14.43
N ASP A 123 -12.14 -11.81 15.36
CA ASP A 123 -11.52 -12.65 16.38
C ASP A 123 -11.17 -14.06 15.85
N ILE A 124 -10.62 -14.90 16.72
CA ILE A 124 -10.28 -16.30 16.41
C ILE A 124 -11.50 -17.19 16.07
N HIS A 125 -12.72 -16.73 16.35
CA HIS A 125 -13.97 -17.41 16.05
C HIS A 125 -14.67 -16.84 14.81
N GLY A 126 -14.07 -15.84 14.15
CA GLY A 126 -14.62 -15.17 12.97
C GLY A 126 -15.64 -14.08 13.28
N ALA A 127 -15.85 -13.72 14.55
CA ALA A 127 -16.73 -12.61 14.90
C ALA A 127 -16.06 -11.27 14.54
N VAL A 128 -16.82 -10.36 13.94
CA VAL A 128 -16.30 -9.05 13.52
C VAL A 128 -16.06 -8.16 14.74
N LEU A 129 -14.81 -7.73 14.90
CA LEU A 129 -14.40 -6.76 15.92
C LEU A 129 -14.51 -5.32 15.40
N ALA A 130 -13.99 -5.08 14.20
CA ALA A 130 -14.00 -3.76 13.58
C ALA A 130 -14.04 -3.84 12.05
N ALA A 131 -14.54 -2.78 11.41
CA ALA A 131 -14.52 -2.62 9.95
C ALA A 131 -13.38 -1.68 9.55
N THR A 132 -12.70 -1.98 8.44
CA THR A 132 -11.56 -1.17 7.98
C THR A 132 -11.97 0.08 7.21
N GLY A 133 -13.22 0.16 6.78
CA GLY A 133 -13.76 1.28 5.99
C GLY A 133 -13.30 1.31 4.53
N LEU A 134 -12.46 0.34 4.11
CA LEU A 134 -11.94 0.27 2.74
C LEU A 134 -12.92 -0.39 1.76
N GLN A 135 -13.90 -1.16 2.25
CA GLN A 135 -14.97 -1.76 1.42
C GLN A 135 -14.42 -2.55 0.22
N GLY A 136 -13.37 -3.35 0.44
CA GLY A 136 -12.72 -4.17 -0.59
C GLY A 136 -11.93 -3.39 -1.65
N ARG A 137 -11.85 -2.05 -1.55
CA ARG A 137 -11.10 -1.22 -2.49
C ARG A 137 -9.60 -1.51 -2.39
N TRP A 138 -8.93 -1.33 -3.52
CA TRP A 138 -7.49 -1.24 -3.55
C TRP A 138 -7.05 0.10 -2.97
N TRP A 139 -5.97 0.06 -2.21
CA TRP A 139 -5.44 1.23 -1.52
C TRP A 139 -3.92 1.15 -1.41
N PHE A 140 -3.26 2.30 -1.55
CA PHE A 140 -1.84 2.44 -1.29
C PHE A 140 -1.55 3.88 -0.89
N ARG A 141 -0.61 4.08 0.03
CA ARG A 141 -0.03 5.39 0.26
C ARG A 141 1.45 5.24 0.56
N ASP A 142 2.21 6.26 0.20
CA ASP A 142 3.58 6.38 0.66
C ASP A 142 4.03 7.84 0.71
N PHE A 143 5.19 8.06 1.30
CA PHE A 143 5.88 9.33 1.28
C PHE A 143 7.34 9.13 0.89
N VAL A 144 7.84 9.99 0.01
CA VAL A 144 9.23 9.97 -0.43
C VAL A 144 9.89 11.27 -0.04
N SER A 145 10.98 11.18 0.72
CA SER A 145 11.82 12.33 1.08
C SER A 145 12.89 12.58 0.01
N SER A 146 12.48 12.71 -1.25
CA SER A 146 13.38 12.95 -2.39
C SER A 146 12.77 13.99 -3.35
N PRO A 147 13.57 14.98 -3.79
CA PRO A 147 13.17 15.93 -4.83
C PRO A 147 13.23 15.32 -6.25
N ASP A 148 13.52 14.02 -6.39
CA ASP A 148 13.65 13.38 -7.70
C ASP A 148 12.39 13.57 -8.56
N PRO A 149 12.47 14.26 -9.72
CA PRO A 149 11.31 14.50 -10.58
C PRO A 149 10.76 13.24 -11.22
N ARG A 150 11.56 12.16 -11.32
CA ARG A 150 11.12 10.89 -11.92
C ARG A 150 10.04 10.22 -11.09
N VAL A 151 10.08 10.37 -9.75
CA VAL A 151 9.03 9.87 -8.86
C VAL A 151 7.70 10.55 -9.16
N ARG A 152 7.71 11.87 -9.38
CA ARG A 152 6.50 12.64 -9.75
C ARG A 152 5.97 12.21 -11.11
N ALA A 153 6.85 11.97 -12.07
CA ALA A 153 6.45 11.44 -13.38
C ALA A 153 5.71 10.10 -13.23
N LEU A 154 6.22 9.17 -12.42
CA LEU A 154 5.52 7.91 -12.14
C LEU A 154 4.17 8.12 -11.47
N VAL A 155 4.08 8.99 -10.45
CA VAL A 155 2.78 9.35 -9.82
C VAL A 155 1.80 9.96 -10.82
N GLY A 156 2.29 10.76 -11.78
CA GLY A 156 1.47 11.33 -12.86
C GLY A 156 0.77 10.29 -13.74
N HIS A 157 1.32 9.08 -13.87
CA HIS A 157 0.62 7.97 -14.54
C HIS A 157 -0.59 7.47 -13.75
N PHE A 158 -0.50 7.40 -12.42
CA PHE A 158 -1.63 7.05 -11.56
C PHE A 158 -2.70 8.14 -11.57
N GLU A 159 -2.30 9.42 -11.63
CA GLU A 159 -3.22 10.55 -11.78
C GLU A 159 -3.97 10.48 -13.12
N THR A 160 -3.25 10.27 -14.22
CA THR A 160 -3.84 10.17 -15.56
C THR A 160 -4.81 8.99 -15.68
N ALA A 161 -4.51 7.88 -15.01
CA ALA A 161 -5.38 6.70 -14.96
C ALA A 161 -6.57 6.85 -13.99
N GLY A 162 -6.65 7.95 -13.23
CA GLY A 162 -7.73 8.21 -12.28
C GLY A 162 -7.62 7.41 -10.97
N TYR A 163 -6.45 6.88 -10.65
CA TYR A 163 -6.20 6.12 -9.41
C TYR A 163 -5.74 6.99 -8.25
N THR A 164 -5.37 8.24 -8.49
CA THR A 164 -4.88 9.12 -7.42
C THR A 164 -6.02 9.73 -6.61
N LYS A 165 -5.96 9.56 -5.30
CA LYS A 165 -6.88 10.18 -4.34
C LYS A 165 -6.32 11.46 -3.74
N MET A 166 -5.02 11.48 -3.44
CA MET A 166 -4.36 12.64 -2.83
C MET A 166 -2.89 12.68 -3.22
N VAL A 167 -2.38 13.87 -3.48
CA VAL A 167 -0.95 14.15 -3.64
C VAL A 167 -0.63 15.43 -2.89
N LYS A 168 0.51 15.45 -2.21
CA LYS A 168 1.06 16.65 -1.56
C LYS A 168 2.56 16.70 -1.84
N ASP A 169 2.99 17.71 -2.58
CA ASP A 169 4.39 17.95 -2.88
C ASP A 169 4.89 19.16 -2.11
N GLU A 170 5.76 18.93 -1.12
CA GLU A 170 6.34 20.01 -0.32
C GLU A 170 7.64 20.56 -0.96
N PHE A 171 8.12 19.97 -2.06
CA PHE A 171 9.28 20.47 -2.79
C PHE A 171 8.92 21.49 -3.88
N ALA A 172 7.63 21.62 -4.21
CA ALA A 172 7.10 22.48 -5.26
C ALA A 172 6.80 23.91 -4.77
#